data_AF-A0A530AIJ4-F1
#
_entry.id   AF-A0A530AIJ4-F1
#
_cell.length_a   1.000
_cell.length_b   1.000
_cell.length_c   1.000
_cell.angle_alpha   90.00
_cell.angle_beta   90.00
_cell.angle_gamma   90.00
#
_symmetry.space_group_name_H-M   'P 1'
#
loop_
_entity.id
_entity.type
_entity.pdbx_description
1 polymer ?
#
loop_
_entity_poly.entity_id
_entity_poly.type
_entity_poly.pdbx_seq_one_letter_code
_entity_poly.pdbx_strand_id
1 'polypeptide(L)'
;VLTNGGTFTGSATGLDVGSVTPLPGINFDKLSNNYYLVLAALFLALAATYLIGISRYGRTLRAIRENEQLARSVGINVDLHKLGVLMVSGLFAGLAGVLQLYYLRHISPTLFGAFPSLYLALMVMLGGARYLYGPLIGAVVVNFLPEVLNLDPVDSRIAYG
;
A
#
# COMPACT_ATOMS: atom_id res chain seq x y z
N VAL A 1 -1.73 -11.03 31.60
CA VAL A 1 -1.62 -9.79 30.81
C VAL A 1 -0.14 -9.55 30.53
N LEU A 2 0.31 -9.88 29.31
CA LEU A 2 1.71 -9.76 28.88
C LEU A 2 1.96 -8.31 28.41
N THR A 3 2.03 -7.36 29.33
CA THR A 3 2.29 -5.92 29.04
C THR A 3 3.77 -5.53 29.13
N ASN A 4 4.66 -6.46 29.51
CA ASN A 4 6.10 -6.20 29.66
C ASN A 4 6.87 -6.41 28.36
N GLY A 5 6.38 -5.82 27.27
CA GLY A 5 7.19 -5.62 26.07
C GLY A 5 8.11 -4.43 26.31
N GLY A 6 9.27 -4.66 26.93
CA GLY A 6 10.27 -3.62 27.22
C GLY A 6 10.69 -2.80 25.99
N THR A 7 11.63 -1.87 26.19
CA THR A 7 12.14 -0.88 25.21
C THR A 7 12.48 -1.40 23.80
N PHE A 8 12.58 -2.71 23.61
CA PHE A 8 12.79 -3.38 22.32
C PHE A 8 11.51 -3.62 21.49
N THR A 9 10.33 -3.75 22.12
CA THR A 9 9.06 -4.07 21.44
C THR A 9 7.99 -2.97 21.55
N GLY A 10 8.23 -1.92 22.34
CA GLY A 10 7.33 -0.77 22.46
C GLY A 10 5.99 -1.04 23.18
N SER A 11 5.80 -2.25 23.70
CA SER A 11 4.55 -2.70 24.36
C SER A 11 3.29 -2.45 23.50
N ALA A 12 2.11 -2.37 24.12
CA ALA A 12 0.83 -2.12 23.43
C ALA A 12 0.75 -0.74 22.73
N THR A 13 1.64 0.17 23.08
CA THR A 13 1.70 1.56 22.57
C THR A 13 2.55 1.70 21.32
N GLY A 14 3.38 0.72 20.96
CA GLY A 14 4.21 0.79 19.76
C GLY A 14 5.59 1.42 19.96
N LEU A 15 6.39 1.42 18.88
CA LEU A 15 7.74 1.96 18.87
C LEU A 15 7.79 3.26 18.07
N ASP A 16 8.31 4.32 18.68
CA ASP A 16 8.56 5.58 18.01
C ASP A 16 9.91 5.50 17.30
N VAL A 17 9.88 5.51 15.97
CA VAL A 17 11.10 5.52 15.16
C VAL A 17 11.49 6.98 15.00
N GLY A 18 12.53 7.40 15.75
CA GLY A 18 13.12 8.74 15.63
C GLY A 18 13.44 9.09 14.18
N SER A 19 13.68 10.36 13.87
CA SER A 19 13.88 10.87 12.50
C SER A 19 14.93 10.07 11.71
N VAL A 20 14.50 9.04 10.98
CA VAL A 20 15.36 8.25 10.11
C VAL A 20 15.52 9.05 8.83
N THR A 21 16.71 9.52 8.50
CA THR A 21 16.95 10.14 7.19
C THR A 21 17.29 9.02 6.19
N PRO A 22 16.38 8.63 5.27
CA PRO A 22 16.63 7.51 4.35
C PRO A 22 17.73 7.80 3.33
N LEU A 23 18.06 9.09 3.09
CA LEU A 23 19.19 9.50 2.25
C LEU A 23 20.02 10.59 2.96
N PRO A 24 21.36 10.46 3.00
CA PRO A 24 22.23 11.52 3.50
C PRO A 24 22.14 12.74 2.57
N GLY A 25 21.77 13.90 3.10
CA GLY A 25 21.79 15.19 2.40
C GLY A 25 20.42 15.78 2.00
N ILE A 26 19.31 15.10 2.28
CA ILE A 26 17.96 15.63 2.02
C ILE A 26 17.22 15.80 3.34
N ASN A 27 16.87 17.05 3.67
CA ASN A 27 16.12 17.36 4.89
C ASN A 27 14.65 17.02 4.67
N PHE A 28 14.22 15.88 5.20
CA PHE A 28 12.86 15.37 5.05
C PHE A 28 11.90 15.79 6.18
N ASP A 29 12.31 16.73 7.04
CA ASP A 29 11.41 17.32 8.05
C ASP A 29 10.39 18.31 7.47
N LYS A 30 10.58 18.73 6.20
CA LYS A 30 9.59 19.53 5.49
C LYS A 30 8.52 18.64 4.88
N LEU A 31 7.25 18.91 5.21
CA LEU A 31 6.06 18.24 4.68
C LEU A 31 6.09 18.09 3.15
N SER A 32 6.62 19.09 2.45
CA SER A 32 6.78 19.07 0.98
C SER A 32 7.69 17.96 0.48
N ASN A 33 8.79 17.66 1.19
CA ASN A 33 9.76 16.65 0.73
C ASN A 33 9.21 15.22 0.89
N ASN A 34 8.42 14.98 1.94
CA ASN A 34 7.72 13.71 2.14
C ASN A 34 6.65 13.49 1.05
N TYR A 35 5.90 14.54 0.69
CA TYR A 35 4.96 14.49 -0.42
C TYR A 35 5.64 14.09 -1.74
N TYR A 36 6.78 14.68 -2.09
CA TYR A 36 7.52 14.32 -3.30
C TYR A 36 8.05 12.88 -3.29
N LEU A 37 8.46 12.36 -2.13
CA LEU A 37 8.86 10.96 -2.00
C LEU A 37 7.70 10.01 -2.28
N VAL A 38 6.55 10.24 -1.65
CA VAL A 38 5.35 9.41 -1.85
C VAL A 38 4.88 9.49 -3.30
N LEU A 39 4.90 10.69 -3.89
CA LEU A 39 4.54 10.91 -5.28
C LEU A 39 5.49 10.18 -6.23
N ALA A 40 6.80 10.23 -5.98
CA ALA A 40 7.80 9.51 -6.77
C ALA A 40 7.61 7.99 -6.65
N ALA A 41 7.36 7.48 -5.44
CA ALA A 41 7.11 6.06 -5.21
C ALA A 41 5.83 5.58 -5.92
N LEU A 42 4.76 6.38 -5.87
CA LEU A 42 3.51 6.12 -6.58
C LEU A 42 3.74 6.06 -8.10
N PHE A 43 4.47 7.03 -8.65
CA PHE A 43 4.77 7.08 -10.08
C PHE A 43 5.64 5.90 -10.51
N LEU A 44 6.64 5.53 -9.71
CA LEU A 44 7.47 4.34 -9.95
C LEU A 44 6.65 3.05 -9.91
N ALA A 45 5.75 2.89 -8.94
CA ALA A 45 4.87 1.73 -8.85
C ALA A 45 3.94 1.63 -10.07
N LEU A 46 3.35 2.75 -10.49
CA LEU A 46 2.54 2.82 -11.70
C LEU A 46 3.34 2.49 -12.96
N ALA A 47 4.49 3.13 -13.15
CA ALA A 47 5.34 2.89 -14.30
C ALA A 47 5.78 1.43 -14.36
N ALA A 48 6.25 0.87 -13.24
CA ALA A 48 6.68 -0.53 -13.18
C ALA A 48 5.53 -1.50 -13.47
N THR A 49 4.34 -1.28 -12.91
CA THR A 49 3.17 -2.14 -13.18
C THR A 49 2.72 -2.03 -14.65
N TYR A 50 2.79 -0.83 -15.23
CA TYR A 50 2.48 -0.61 -16.64
C TYR A 50 3.48 -1.31 -17.58
N LEU A 51 4.78 -1.16 -17.32
CA LEU A 51 5.85 -1.82 -18.08
C LEU A 51 5.71 -3.35 -18.02
N ILE A 52 5.46 -3.91 -16.83
CA ILE A 52 5.21 -5.34 -16.64
C ILE A 52 3.97 -5.77 -17.44
N GLY A 53 2.90 -4.98 -17.42
CA GLY A 53 1.66 -5.27 -18.12
C GLY A 53 1.79 -5.35 -19.65
N ILE A 54 2.65 -4.53 -20.26
CA ILE A 54 2.89 -4.52 -21.72
C ILE A 54 3.92 -5.56 -22.15
N SER A 55 4.82 -5.93 -21.24
CA SER A 55 5.87 -6.92 -21.48
C SER A 55 5.30 -8.29 -21.87
N ARG A 56 6.15 -9.15 -22.45
CA ARG A 56 5.80 -10.55 -22.76
C ARG A 56 5.33 -11.29 -21.50
N TYR A 57 5.96 -11.00 -20.36
CA TYR A 57 5.62 -11.60 -19.07
C TYR A 57 4.17 -11.29 -18.64
N GLY A 58 3.74 -10.03 -18.79
CA GLY A 58 2.36 -9.61 -18.52
C GLY A 58 1.32 -10.32 -19.39
N ARG A 59 1.65 -10.58 -20.67
CA ARG A 59 0.77 -11.33 -21.59
C ARG A 59 0.66 -12.80 -21.19
N THR A 60 1.77 -13.43 -20.82
CA THR A 60 1.77 -14.81 -20.32
C THR A 60 0.90 -14.94 -19.07
N LEU A 61 0.96 -13.97 -18.15
CA LEU A 61 0.12 -13.95 -16.96
C LEU A 61 -1.36 -13.80 -17.26
N ARG A 62 -1.73 -13.02 -18.29
CA ARG A 62 -3.13 -12.93 -18.74
C ARG A 62 -3.62 -14.27 -19.30
N ALA A 63 -2.80 -14.98 -20.08
CA ALA A 63 -3.14 -16.31 -20.57
C ALA A 63 -3.30 -17.32 -19.42
N ILE A 64 -2.41 -17.28 -18.42
CA ILE A 64 -2.53 -18.10 -17.20
C ILE A 64 -3.83 -17.80 -16.45
N ARG A 65 -4.24 -16.53 -16.38
CA ARG A 65 -5.49 -16.11 -15.72
C ARG A 65 -6.75 -16.61 -16.43
N GLU A 66 -6.72 -16.75 -17.76
CA GLU A 66 -7.86 -17.26 -18.53
C GLU A 66 -8.02 -18.78 -18.37
N ASN A 67 -6.94 -19.54 -18.55
CA ASN A 67 -6.95 -20.97 -18.33
C ASN A 67 -5.55 -21.50 -18.02
N GLU A 68 -5.30 -21.78 -16.75
CA GLU A 68 -4.04 -22.32 -16.26
C GLU A 68 -3.70 -23.69 -16.86
N GLN A 69 -4.70 -24.55 -17.07
CA GLN A 69 -4.48 -25.91 -17.56
C GLN A 69 -4.07 -25.91 -19.04
N LEU A 70 -4.63 -25.00 -19.84
CA LEU A 70 -4.20 -24.76 -21.22
C LEU A 70 -2.82 -24.10 -21.29
N ALA A 71 -2.51 -23.17 -20.40
CA ALA A 71 -1.17 -22.56 -20.37
C ALA A 71 -0.07 -23.63 -20.12
N ARG A 72 -0.34 -24.57 -19.20
CA ARG A 72 0.58 -25.69 -18.92
C ARG A 72 0.76 -26.62 -20.12
N SER A 73 -0.30 -26.90 -20.89
CA SER A 73 -0.20 -27.80 -22.06
C SER A 73 0.63 -27.22 -23.21
N VAL A 74 0.71 -25.89 -23.33
CA VAL A 74 1.55 -25.18 -24.31
C VAL A 74 3.01 -25.05 -23.82
N GLY A 75 3.35 -25.63 -22.66
CA GLY A 75 4.72 -25.65 -22.11
C GLY A 75 5.08 -24.42 -21.27
N ILE A 76 4.09 -23.60 -20.87
CA ILE A 76 4.34 -22.47 -19.96
C ILE A 76 4.50 -23.02 -18.54
N ASN A 77 5.63 -22.72 -17.90
CA ASN A 77 5.85 -23.05 -16.50
C ASN A 77 5.07 -22.06 -15.59
N VAL A 78 3.83 -22.41 -15.28
CA VAL A 78 2.90 -21.53 -14.54
C VAL A 78 3.40 -21.21 -13.14
N ASP A 79 4.01 -22.18 -12.45
CA ASP A 79 4.43 -22.03 -11.06
C ASP A 79 5.54 -20.97 -10.92
N LEU A 80 6.52 -20.98 -11.83
CA LEU A 80 7.57 -19.94 -11.89
C LEU A 80 7.02 -18.55 -12.19
N HIS A 81 6.01 -18.46 -13.08
CA HIS A 81 5.39 -17.17 -13.41
C HIS A 81 4.56 -16.64 -12.23
N LYS A 82 3.85 -17.49 -11.50
CA LYS A 82 3.12 -17.09 -10.28
C LYS A 82 4.08 -16.64 -9.18
N LEU A 83 5.18 -17.36 -8.97
CA LEU A 83 6.18 -17.00 -7.98
C LEU A 83 6.83 -15.63 -8.30
N GLY A 84 7.18 -15.39 -9.56
CA GLY A 84 7.76 -14.11 -9.97
C GLY A 84 6.81 -12.92 -9.73
N VAL A 85 5.51 -13.07 -10.05
CA VAL A 85 4.50 -12.05 -9.74
C VAL A 85 4.34 -11.83 -8.24
N LEU A 86 4.36 -12.91 -7.46
CA LEU A 86 4.26 -12.82 -6.01
C LEU A 86 5.45 -12.04 -5.42
N MET A 87 6.66 -12.31 -5.89
CA MET A 87 7.87 -11.58 -5.47
C MET A 87 7.78 -10.09 -5.81
N VAL A 88 7.35 -9.76 -7.03
CA VAL A 88 7.18 -8.36 -7.46
C VAL A 88 6.11 -7.65 -6.63
N SER A 89 4.98 -8.32 -6.37
CA SER A 89 3.92 -7.77 -5.50
C SER A 89 4.42 -7.55 -4.07
N GLY A 90 5.20 -8.51 -3.53
CA GLY A 90 5.82 -8.39 -2.22
C GLY A 90 6.82 -7.24 -2.13
N LEU A 91 7.57 -6.99 -3.19
CA LEU A 91 8.47 -5.84 -3.28
C LEU A 91 7.70 -4.53 -3.18
N PHE A 92 6.60 -4.37 -3.94
CA PHE A 92 5.77 -3.17 -3.84
C PHE A 92 5.10 -3.01 -2.47
N ALA A 93 4.60 -4.11 -1.88
CA ALA A 93 4.02 -4.08 -0.54
C ALA A 93 5.06 -3.69 0.53
N GLY A 94 6.30 -4.20 0.42
CA GLY A 94 7.40 -3.83 1.30
C GLY A 94 7.80 -2.37 1.17
N LEU A 95 7.92 -1.86 -0.06
CA LEU A 95 8.21 -0.45 -0.34
C LEU A 95 7.14 0.47 0.24
N ALA A 96 5.86 0.12 0.06
CA ALA A 96 4.74 0.85 0.63
C ALA A 96 4.79 0.85 2.17
N GLY A 97 5.13 -0.30 2.79
CA GLY A 97 5.30 -0.42 4.23
C GLY A 97 6.40 0.49 4.78
N VAL A 98 7.58 0.50 4.18
CA VAL A 98 8.69 1.38 4.60
C VAL A 98 8.31 2.86 4.49
N LEU A 99 7.61 3.22 3.42
CA LEU A 99 7.13 4.58 3.21
C LEU A 99 6.06 4.99 4.24
N GLN A 100 5.17 4.06 4.61
CA GLN A 100 4.17 4.27 5.66
C GLN A 100 4.82 4.51 7.03
N LEU A 101 5.82 3.69 7.38
CA LEU A 101 6.61 3.86 8.60
C LEU A 101 7.30 5.23 8.64
N TYR A 102 7.82 5.66 7.50
CA TYR A 102 8.46 6.95 7.34
C TYR A 102 7.49 8.12 7.56
N TYR A 103 6.26 7.99 7.06
CA TYR A 103 5.22 9.00 7.21
C TYR A 103 4.69 9.10 8.65
N LEU A 104 4.36 7.96 9.28
CA LEU A 104 3.77 7.98 10.61
C LEU A 104 4.80 8.20 11.72
N ARG A 105 6.07 7.87 11.49
CA ARG A 105 7.17 7.86 12.47
C ARG A 105 6.89 7.02 13.74
N HIS A 106 5.74 6.37 13.80
CA HIS A 106 5.25 5.62 14.94
C HIS A 106 4.64 4.31 14.47
N ILE A 107 5.03 3.22 15.12
CA ILE A 107 4.60 1.86 14.78
C ILE A 107 3.76 1.31 15.91
N SER A 108 2.44 1.40 15.80
CA SER A 108 1.53 0.71 16.71
C SER A 108 0.95 -0.56 16.07
N PRO A 109 0.74 -1.64 16.85
CA PRO A 109 0.12 -2.88 16.34
C PRO A 109 -1.29 -2.68 15.76
N THR A 110 -1.97 -1.62 16.19
CA THR A 110 -3.32 -1.25 15.72
C THR A 110 -3.34 -0.87 14.23
N LEU A 111 -2.22 -0.36 13.68
CA LEU A 111 -2.10 0.00 12.26
C LEU A 111 -2.09 -1.22 11.33
N PHE A 112 -1.79 -2.40 11.86
CA PHE A 112 -1.70 -3.66 11.11
C PHE A 112 -2.84 -4.63 11.46
N GLY A 113 -3.91 -4.13 12.07
CA GLY A 113 -5.11 -4.92 12.39
C GLY A 113 -5.93 -5.32 11.15
N ALA A 114 -7.04 -6.01 11.39
CA ALA A 114 -7.95 -6.46 10.33
C ALA A 114 -8.70 -5.30 9.63
N PHE A 115 -8.97 -4.20 10.33
CA PHE A 115 -9.68 -3.06 9.74
C PHE A 115 -8.86 -2.32 8.67
N PRO A 116 -7.59 -1.93 8.92
CA PRO A 116 -6.74 -1.32 7.90
C PRO A 116 -6.59 -2.17 6.63
N SER A 117 -6.43 -3.49 6.77
CA SER A 117 -6.32 -4.38 5.61
C SER A 117 -7.63 -4.49 4.82
N LEU A 118 -8.78 -4.44 5.50
CA LEU A 118 -10.08 -4.35 4.84
C LEU A 118 -10.23 -3.02 4.08
N TYR A 119 -9.81 -1.89 4.64
CA TYR A 119 -9.82 -0.60 3.93
C TYR A 119 -8.98 -0.64 2.65
N LEU A 120 -7.78 -1.24 2.70
CA LEU A 120 -6.95 -1.43 1.51
C LEU A 120 -7.64 -2.32 0.47
N ALA A 121 -8.29 -3.41 0.90
CA ALA A 121 -9.07 -4.26 0.00
C ALA A 121 -10.25 -3.51 -0.62
N LEU A 122 -10.97 -2.69 0.16
CA LEU A 122 -12.08 -1.87 -0.30
C LEU A 122 -11.64 -0.85 -1.36
N MET A 123 -10.51 -0.17 -1.16
CA MET A 123 -9.94 0.75 -2.16
C MET A 123 -9.73 0.04 -3.50
N VAL A 124 -9.15 -1.16 -3.49
CA VAL A 124 -8.90 -1.94 -4.71
C VAL A 124 -10.21 -2.46 -5.33
N MET A 125 -11.15 -2.92 -4.51
CA MET A 125 -12.45 -3.44 -4.98
C MET A 125 -13.31 -2.35 -5.60
N LEU A 126 -13.44 -1.19 -4.94
CA LEU A 126 -14.20 -0.03 -5.43
C LEU A 126 -13.58 0.56 -6.69
N GLY A 127 -12.25 0.66 -6.72
CA GLY A 127 -11.50 1.15 -7.87
C GLY A 127 -11.48 0.21 -9.06
N GLY A 128 -11.57 -1.11 -8.82
CA GLY A 128 -11.53 -2.16 -9.81
C GLY A 128 -10.12 -2.64 -10.15
N ALA A 129 -9.89 -3.96 -10.06
CA ALA A 129 -8.59 -4.60 -10.31
C ALA A 129 -8.21 -4.75 -11.80
N ARG A 130 -9.09 -4.35 -12.72
CA ARG A 130 -8.87 -4.55 -14.18
C ARG A 130 -8.03 -3.45 -14.81
N TYR A 131 -8.04 -2.24 -14.24
CA TYR A 131 -7.36 -1.07 -14.76
C TYR A 131 -6.29 -0.60 -13.78
N LEU A 132 -5.15 -0.16 -14.30
CA LEU A 132 -4.03 0.37 -13.49
C LEU A 132 -4.45 1.58 -12.63
N TYR A 133 -5.39 2.38 -13.15
CA TYR A 133 -5.92 3.57 -12.49
C TYR A 133 -7.02 3.26 -11.46
N GLY A 134 -7.53 2.03 -11.44
CA GLY A 134 -8.62 1.63 -10.55
C GLY A 134 -8.27 1.87 -9.08
N PRO A 135 -7.20 1.29 -8.54
CA PRO A 135 -6.78 1.49 -7.15
C PRO A 135 -6.55 2.97 -6.77
N LEU A 136 -6.10 3.81 -7.71
CA LEU A 136 -5.96 5.26 -7.49
C LEU A 136 -7.31 5.93 -7.27
N ILE A 137 -8.27 5.68 -8.14
CA ILE A 137 -9.62 6.23 -8.03
C ILE A 137 -10.27 5.72 -6.74
N GLY A 138 -10.12 4.43 -6.44
CA GLY A 138 -10.63 3.83 -5.20
C GLY A 138 -10.01 4.44 -3.94
N ALA A 139 -8.69 4.71 -3.94
CA ALA A 139 -8.03 5.39 -2.84
C ALA A 139 -8.53 6.82 -2.65
N VAL A 140 -8.72 7.58 -3.74
CA VAL A 140 -9.30 8.93 -3.68
C VAL A 140 -10.72 8.86 -3.12
N VAL A 141 -11.57 7.99 -3.64
CA VAL A 141 -12.96 7.87 -3.17
C VAL A 141 -13.01 7.48 -1.69
N VAL A 142 -12.28 6.45 -1.26
CA VAL A 142 -12.34 5.98 0.13
C VAL A 142 -11.79 7.00 1.12
N ASN A 143 -10.81 7.83 0.73
CA ASN A 143 -10.30 8.88 1.60
C ASN A 143 -11.19 10.14 1.61
N PHE A 144 -11.67 10.59 0.44
CA PHE A 144 -12.49 11.80 0.35
C PHE A 144 -13.95 11.60 0.75
N LEU A 145 -14.50 10.39 0.60
CA LEU A 145 -15.90 10.11 0.92
C LEU A 145 -16.26 10.40 2.39
N PRO A 146 -15.50 9.95 3.41
CA PRO A 146 -15.80 10.30 4.80
C PRO A 146 -15.66 11.80 5.10
N GLU A 147 -14.75 12.49 4.40
CA GLU A 147 -14.53 13.93 4.57
C GLU A 147 -15.66 14.77 3.94
N VAL A 148 -16.21 14.34 2.80
CA VAL A 148 -17.38 14.99 2.16
C VAL A 148 -18.69 14.68 2.91
N LEU A 149 -18.79 13.49 3.51
CA LEU A 149 -19.97 13.07 4.25
C LEU A 149 -20.03 13.62 5.69
N ASN A 150 -19.05 14.44 6.12
CA ASN A 150 -18.98 14.97 7.48
C ASN A 150 -19.16 13.86 8.54
N LEU A 151 -18.51 12.70 8.35
CA LEU A 151 -18.51 11.62 9.34
C LEU A 151 -17.50 11.87 10.47
N ASP A 152 -17.04 13.11 10.64
CA ASP A 152 -16.39 13.57 11.86
C ASP A 152 -17.46 14.03 12.87
N PRO A 153 -17.56 13.40 14.04
CA PRO A 153 -18.27 13.95 15.20
C PRO A 153 -17.67 15.27 15.74
N VAL A 154 -16.87 15.98 14.94
CA VAL A 154 -16.17 17.21 15.34
C VAL A 154 -17.01 18.45 15.02
N ASP A 155 -17.85 18.41 13.98
CA ASP A 155 -18.76 19.55 13.65
C ASP A 155 -19.92 19.71 14.64
N SER A 156 -20.26 18.66 15.42
CA SER A 156 -21.27 18.78 16.48
C SER A 156 -20.78 19.54 17.72
N ARG A 157 -19.45 19.73 17.89
CA ARG A 157 -18.89 20.52 19.00
C ARG A 157 -18.90 22.03 18.74
N ILE A 158 -19.10 22.45 17.49
CA ILE A 158 -19.18 23.88 17.14
C ILE A 158 -20.66 24.33 17.05
N ALA A 159 -21.57 23.38 16.83
CA ALA A 159 -23.02 23.64 16.73
C ALA A 159 -23.78 23.58 18.08
N TYR A 160 -23.25 22.93 19.11
CA TYR A 160 -23.90 22.79 20.43
C TYR A 160 -23.18 23.49 21.61
N GLY A 161 -22.11 24.26 21.35
CA GLY A 161 -21.44 25.11 22.35
C GLY A 161 -20.06 24.63 22.76
#